data_AF-A0A813F8F2-F1
#
_entry.id   AF-A0A813F8F2-F1
#
_cell.length_a   1.000
_cell.length_b   1.000
_cell.length_c   1.000
_cell.angle_alpha   90.00
_cell.angle_beta   90.00
_cell.angle_gamma   90.00
#
_symmetry.space_group_name_H-M   'P 1'
#
loop_
_entity.id
_entity.type
_entity.pdbx_description
1 polymer ?
#
loop_
_entity_poly.entity_id
_entity_poly.type
_entity_poly.pdbx_seq_one_letter_code
_entity_poly.pdbx_strand_id
1 'polypeptide(L)'
;PRFQAVSGVEIVGDSEGASKCIAQIEKLLAILDDLRGPKKGCLTSAMRFFQVPTVGSLNQLRAELQIRYSGQHCWVKTTGGHRLDAMLIPCHRGQFPAEEEAIDGETVPLSSSQGEAQTSFSRAPTLIWCNPNAAYYETMVYQGGILNFWLSRGCNILFFNYAGYGRSSGKPSPARVAE
;
A
#
# COMPACT_ATOMS: atom_id res chain seq x y z
N PRO A 1 14.95 -38.38 -39.09
CA PRO A 1 14.66 -38.43 -37.63
C PRO A 1 15.97 -38.38 -36.83
N ARG A 2 16.22 -37.53 -35.84
CA ARG A 2 15.41 -36.63 -35.02
C ARG A 2 16.42 -35.65 -34.36
N PHE A 3 16.03 -34.37 -34.34
CA PHE A 3 16.23 -33.37 -33.27
C PHE A 3 17.63 -33.02 -32.73
N GLN A 4 17.97 -31.74 -32.93
CA GLN A 4 18.76 -30.90 -32.04
C GLN A 4 18.20 -30.88 -30.61
N ALA A 5 19.08 -30.66 -29.63
CA ALA A 5 18.75 -29.88 -28.44
C ALA A 5 20.00 -29.12 -27.97
N VAL A 6 20.07 -27.84 -28.34
CA VAL A 6 20.80 -26.79 -27.61
C VAL A 6 19.88 -26.39 -26.47
N SER A 7 20.34 -26.46 -25.22
CA SER A 7 19.84 -25.61 -24.11
C SER A 7 20.54 -25.97 -22.81
N GLY A 8 21.45 -25.10 -22.39
CA GLY A 8 21.91 -25.00 -21.01
C GLY A 8 22.17 -23.53 -20.73
N VAL A 9 21.09 -22.75 -20.69
CA VAL A 9 21.12 -21.34 -20.29
C VAL A 9 21.61 -21.30 -18.85
N GLU A 10 22.83 -20.80 -18.63
CA GLU A 10 23.29 -20.42 -17.30
C GLU A 10 22.44 -19.25 -16.83
N ILE A 11 21.41 -19.54 -16.04
CA ILE A 11 20.67 -18.53 -15.29
C ILE A 11 21.59 -18.10 -14.15
N VAL A 12 22.45 -17.12 -14.43
CA VAL A 12 23.08 -16.28 -13.41
C VAL A 12 21.96 -15.45 -12.79
N GLY A 13 21.30 -16.02 -11.80
CA GLY A 13 20.18 -15.40 -11.08
C GLY A 13 20.48 -15.39 -9.59
N ASP A 14 20.98 -14.25 -9.11
CA ASP A 14 20.97 -13.75 -7.73
C ASP A 14 20.74 -14.79 -6.61
N SER A 15 21.70 -15.71 -6.46
CA SER A 15 21.68 -16.76 -5.44
C SER A 15 21.57 -16.17 -4.03
N GLU A 16 22.05 -14.94 -3.82
CA GLU A 16 22.09 -14.30 -2.51
C GLU A 16 20.69 -13.81 -2.08
N GLY A 17 19.92 -13.25 -3.01
CA GLY A 17 18.52 -12.87 -2.79
C GLY A 17 17.61 -14.07 -2.52
N ALA A 18 17.79 -15.16 -3.29
CA ALA A 18 17.06 -16.41 -3.10
C ALA A 18 17.37 -17.04 -1.73
N SER A 19 18.65 -17.09 -1.33
CA SER A 19 19.05 -17.60 -0.02
C SER A 19 18.51 -16.75 1.14
N LYS A 20 18.45 -15.42 0.99
CA LYS A 20 17.82 -14.53 1.99
C LYS A 20 16.32 -14.77 2.10
N CYS A 21 15.64 -14.97 0.98
CA CYS A 21 14.21 -15.26 0.95
C CYS A 21 13.89 -16.63 1.60
N ILE A 22 14.69 -17.66 1.29
CA ILE A 22 14.60 -18.98 1.90
C ILE A 22 14.82 -18.89 3.42
N ALA A 23 15.84 -18.16 3.87
CA ALA A 23 16.11 -17.96 5.30
C ALA A 23 14.98 -17.19 6.02
N GLN A 24 14.29 -16.28 5.33
CA GLN A 24 13.10 -15.59 5.88
C GLN A 24 11.89 -16.52 5.97
N ILE A 25 11.68 -17.38 4.98
CA ILE A 25 10.63 -18.40 4.98
C ILE A 25 10.86 -19.41 6.10
N GLU A 26 12.09 -19.87 6.31
CA GLU A 26 12.46 -20.76 7.41
C GLU A 26 12.22 -20.13 8.79
N LYS A 27 12.55 -18.84 8.96
CA LYS A 27 12.21 -18.10 10.18
C LYS A 27 10.70 -17.99 10.40
N LEU A 28 9.93 -17.80 9.34
CA LEU A 28 8.47 -17.75 9.40
C LEU A 28 7.88 -19.11 9.78
N LEU A 29 8.39 -20.20 9.20
CA LEU A 29 7.99 -21.56 9.56
C LEU A 29 8.34 -21.88 11.01
N ALA A 30 9.51 -21.47 11.50
CA ALA A 30 9.90 -21.64 12.89
C ALA A 30 8.98 -20.87 13.87
N ILE A 31 8.54 -19.66 13.51
CA ILE A 31 7.56 -18.90 14.28
C ILE A 31 6.21 -19.61 14.27
N LEU A 32 5.78 -20.14 13.13
CA LEU A 32 4.52 -20.88 13.00
C LEU A 32 4.52 -22.20 13.79
N ASP A 33 5.65 -22.90 13.82
CA ASP A 33 5.81 -24.12 14.63
C ASP A 33 5.87 -23.81 16.13
N ASP A 34 6.49 -22.71 16.55
CA ASP A 34 6.46 -22.24 17.95
C ASP A 34 5.05 -21.80 18.39
N LEU A 35 4.20 -21.38 17.44
CA LEU A 35 2.78 -21.12 17.68
C LEU A 35 1.93 -22.40 17.77
N ARG A 36 2.46 -23.55 17.33
CA ARG A 36 1.75 -24.85 17.30
C ARG A 36 1.83 -25.63 18.62
N GLY A 37 2.69 -25.23 19.55
CA GLY A 37 2.82 -25.85 20.88
C GLY A 37 1.68 -25.48 21.84
N PRO A 38 1.26 -26.37 22.77
CA PRO A 38 0.18 -26.10 23.71
C PRO A 38 0.65 -25.10 24.78
N LYS A 39 0.42 -23.81 24.52
CA LYS A 39 0.73 -22.72 25.45
C LYS A 39 -0.35 -22.63 26.53
N LYS A 40 0.06 -22.76 27.79
CA LYS A 40 -0.78 -22.53 28.98
C LYS A 40 -1.54 -21.20 28.82
N GLY A 41 -2.88 -21.27 28.85
CA GLY A 41 -3.77 -20.14 28.68
C GLY A 41 -4.07 -19.79 27.21
N CYS A 42 -4.77 -20.69 26.50
CA CYS A 42 -5.27 -20.46 25.13
C CYS A 42 -6.08 -19.15 25.04
N LEU A 43 -6.87 -18.83 26.07
CA LEU A 43 -7.72 -17.63 26.11
C LEU A 43 -6.91 -16.33 26.20
N THR A 44 -5.72 -16.31 26.81
CA THR A 44 -4.90 -15.11 26.97
C THR A 44 -4.08 -14.77 25.73
N SER A 45 -3.63 -15.78 24.97
CA SER A 45 -2.94 -15.56 23.69
C SER A 45 -3.91 -15.31 22.53
N ALA A 46 -5.11 -15.91 22.55
CA ALA A 46 -6.19 -15.54 21.64
C ALA A 46 -6.71 -14.12 21.93
N MET A 47 -6.83 -13.73 23.20
CA MET A 47 -7.09 -12.34 23.60
C MET A 47 -6.03 -11.37 23.09
N ARG A 48 -4.77 -11.77 22.88
CA ARG A 48 -3.77 -10.90 22.23
C ARG A 48 -4.09 -10.65 20.74
N PHE A 49 -4.64 -11.62 20.02
CA PHE A 49 -5.09 -11.40 18.64
C PHE A 49 -6.37 -10.56 18.56
N PHE A 50 -7.22 -10.60 19.58
CA PHE A 50 -8.38 -9.70 19.71
C PHE A 50 -8.06 -8.34 20.37
N GLN A 51 -6.89 -8.19 21.01
CA GLN A 51 -6.39 -6.95 21.62
C GLN A 51 -5.38 -6.21 20.74
N VAL A 52 -4.89 -6.82 19.66
CA VAL A 52 -4.02 -6.16 18.68
C VAL A 52 -4.89 -5.75 17.49
N PRO A 53 -5.18 -4.45 17.30
CA PRO A 53 -5.81 -3.97 16.08
C PRO A 53 -4.71 -3.90 15.00
N THR A 54 -4.17 -5.04 14.59
CA THR A 54 -3.21 -5.05 13.46
C THR A 54 -3.96 -5.05 12.15
N VAL A 55 -5.14 -5.68 12.09
CA VAL A 55 -6.13 -5.49 11.02
C VAL A 55 -6.89 -4.20 11.29
N GLY A 56 -6.68 -3.17 10.45
CA GLY A 56 -7.25 -1.83 10.60
C GLY A 56 -6.31 -0.76 11.16
N SER A 57 -5.03 -1.08 11.42
CA SER A 57 -4.06 -0.04 11.79
C SER A 57 -3.78 0.91 10.61
N LEU A 58 -3.62 2.21 10.87
CA LEU A 58 -3.27 3.17 9.81
C LEU A 58 -1.98 2.80 9.08
N ASN A 59 -1.04 2.12 9.74
CA ASN A 59 0.19 1.65 9.11
C ASN A 59 -0.08 0.54 8.08
N GLN A 60 -0.94 -0.42 8.43
CA GLN A 60 -1.36 -1.47 7.50
C GLN A 60 -2.11 -0.88 6.31
N LEU A 61 -3.08 0.00 6.56
CA LEU A 61 -3.87 0.62 5.50
C LEU A 61 -3.01 1.45 4.54
N ARG A 62 -2.01 2.17 5.07
CA ARG A 62 -1.02 2.86 4.24
C ARG A 62 -0.20 1.89 3.38
N ALA A 63 0.28 0.80 3.96
CA ALA A 63 1.01 -0.22 3.22
C ALA A 63 0.15 -0.85 2.11
N GLU A 64 -1.14 -1.04 2.37
CA GLU A 64 -2.08 -1.52 1.36
C GLU A 64 -2.23 -0.52 0.20
N LEU A 65 -2.36 0.78 0.47
CA LEU A 65 -2.37 1.80 -0.60
C LEU A 65 -1.08 1.79 -1.43
N GLN A 66 0.07 1.59 -0.79
CA GLN A 66 1.36 1.50 -1.47
C GLN A 66 1.43 0.28 -2.39
N ILE A 67 1.04 -0.89 -1.89
CA ILE A 67 1.15 -2.15 -2.63
C ILE A 67 0.08 -2.23 -3.71
N ARG A 68 -1.18 -1.94 -3.39
CA ARG A 68 -2.33 -2.14 -4.28
C ARG A 68 -2.39 -1.11 -5.42
N TYR A 69 -1.99 0.13 -5.13
CA TYR A 69 -2.12 1.23 -6.09
C TYR A 69 -0.77 1.86 -6.45
N SER A 70 0.36 1.21 -6.12
CA SER A 70 1.69 1.79 -6.31
C SER A 70 1.84 3.17 -5.66
N GLY A 71 1.18 3.36 -4.52
CA GLY A 71 1.18 4.61 -3.78
C GLY A 71 2.59 5.01 -3.34
N GLN A 72 2.94 6.28 -3.56
CA GLN A 72 4.22 6.88 -3.22
C GLN A 72 4.04 7.82 -2.03
N HIS A 73 4.56 7.42 -0.87
CA HIS A 73 4.48 8.26 0.33
C HIS A 73 5.43 9.45 0.21
N CYS A 74 4.96 10.63 0.60
CA CYS A 74 5.75 11.85 0.60
C CYS A 74 5.37 12.77 1.78
N TRP A 75 6.28 13.69 2.11
CA TRP A 75 6.05 14.73 3.10
C TRP A 75 5.80 16.06 2.41
N VAL A 76 4.64 16.67 2.65
CA VAL A 76 4.34 18.02 2.17
C VAL A 76 4.77 19.02 3.25
N LYS A 77 5.69 19.92 2.90
CA LYS A 77 6.17 20.97 3.80
C LYS A 77 5.22 22.17 3.72
N THR A 78 4.79 22.69 4.86
CA THR A 78 3.99 23.91 4.95
C THR A 78 4.88 25.13 5.21
N THR A 79 4.35 26.32 4.94
CA THR A 79 5.04 27.61 5.17
C THR A 79 5.47 27.79 6.64
N GLY A 80 4.71 27.25 7.59
CA GLY A 80 5.01 27.27 9.03
C GLY A 80 6.01 26.21 9.50
N GLY A 81 6.71 25.53 8.60
CA GLY A 81 7.70 24.50 8.95
C GLY A 81 7.09 23.17 9.42
N HIS A 82 5.76 23.02 9.39
CA HIS A 82 5.12 21.74 9.66
C HIS A 82 5.20 20.84 8.43
N ARG A 83 5.12 19.54 8.67
CA ARG A 83 4.99 18.51 7.63
C ARG A 83 3.64 17.83 7.70
N LEU A 84 3.05 17.61 6.53
CA LEU A 84 1.87 16.78 6.34
C LEU A 84 2.28 15.45 5.73
N ASP A 85 1.74 14.37 6.28
CA ASP A 85 1.84 13.02 5.75
C ASP A 85 0.93 12.89 4.54
N ALA A 86 1.50 12.53 3.40
CA ALA A 86 0.80 12.46 2.13
C ALA A 86 1.18 11.20 1.34
N MET A 87 0.30 10.83 0.41
CA MET A 87 0.46 9.70 -0.50
C MET A 87 0.01 10.12 -1.89
N LEU A 88 0.92 10.04 -2.86
CA LEU A 88 0.60 10.18 -4.27
C LEU A 88 0.30 8.82 -4.87
N ILE A 89 -0.89 8.64 -5.43
CA ILE A 89 -1.23 7.47 -6.22
C ILE A 89 -1.12 7.84 -7.70
N PRO A 90 -0.08 7.36 -8.41
CA PRO A 90 0.09 7.65 -9.82
C PRO A 90 -0.95 6.89 -10.66
N CYS A 91 -1.49 7.53 -11.69
CA CYS A 91 -2.20 6.81 -12.72
C CYS A 91 -1.20 6.18 -13.70
N HIS A 92 -1.30 4.88 -13.95
CA HIS A 92 -0.60 4.24 -15.06
C HIS A 92 -1.57 4.10 -16.22
N ARG A 93 -1.30 4.81 -17.32
CA ARG A 93 -2.07 4.63 -18.56
C ARG A 93 -1.92 3.16 -19.00
N GLY A 94 -3.03 2.42 -18.97
CA GLY A 94 -3.07 1.00 -19.35
C GLY A 94 -3.34 0.01 -18.21
N GLN A 95 -3.45 0.44 -16.94
CA GLN A 95 -3.77 -0.48 -15.82
C GLN A 95 -5.26 -0.83 -15.70
N PHE A 96 -6.15 -0.06 -16.31
CA PHE A 96 -7.59 -0.25 -16.16
C PHE A 96 -8.25 -0.29 -17.54
N PRO A 97 -8.86 -1.43 -17.94
CA PRO A 97 -9.71 -1.49 -19.12
C PRO A 97 -10.81 -0.42 -19.01
N ALA A 98 -11.09 0.25 -20.13
CA ALA A 98 -12.20 1.18 -20.21
C ALA A 98 -13.51 0.41 -19.99
N GLU A 99 -14.16 0.71 -18.87
CA GLU A 99 -15.59 0.54 -18.59
C GLU A 99 -16.23 -0.81 -18.98
N GLU A 100 -16.29 -1.75 -18.02
CA GLU A 100 -17.48 -2.58 -17.83
C GLU A 100 -17.99 -2.37 -16.40
N GLU A 101 -19.30 -2.19 -16.29
CA GLU A 101 -20.00 -1.73 -15.10
C GLU A 101 -19.88 -2.66 -13.88
N ALA A 102 -20.03 -2.06 -12.71
CA ALA A 102 -19.88 -2.67 -11.40
C ALA A 102 -20.80 -3.88 -11.17
N ILE A 103 -20.21 -5.02 -10.80
CA ILE A 103 -20.89 -6.07 -10.02
C ILE A 103 -19.92 -6.58 -8.94
N ASP A 104 -20.27 -6.22 -7.71
CA ASP A 104 -20.13 -6.93 -6.43
C ASP A 104 -18.81 -7.62 -6.02
N GLY A 105 -18.41 -7.37 -4.77
CA GLY A 105 -17.58 -8.29 -4.00
C GLY A 105 -16.06 -8.18 -4.19
N GLU A 106 -15.40 -7.84 -3.09
CA GLU A 106 -14.03 -8.14 -2.66
C GLU A 106 -13.03 -8.84 -3.62
N THR A 107 -11.77 -8.40 -3.48
CA THR A 107 -10.53 -9.03 -3.98
C THR A 107 -10.11 -8.69 -5.42
N VAL A 108 -9.52 -7.51 -5.59
CA VAL A 108 -8.52 -7.33 -6.65
C VAL A 108 -7.26 -8.07 -6.18
N PRO A 109 -6.77 -9.10 -6.90
CA PRO A 109 -5.61 -9.88 -6.46
C PRO A 109 -4.36 -8.99 -6.44
N LEU A 110 -3.48 -9.25 -5.47
CA LEU A 110 -2.17 -8.62 -5.38
C LEU A 110 -1.42 -8.86 -6.70
N SER A 111 -1.33 -7.83 -7.54
CA SER A 111 -0.43 -7.85 -8.69
C SER A 111 1.00 -7.92 -8.17
N SER A 112 1.65 -9.04 -8.49
CA SER A 112 3.01 -9.38 -8.10
C SER A 112 4.01 -8.31 -8.58
N SER A 113 4.72 -7.75 -7.59
CA SER A 113 6.02 -7.08 -7.65
C SER A 113 6.57 -6.78 -9.06
N GLN A 114 6.48 -5.51 -9.46
CA GLN A 114 7.36 -4.93 -10.48
C GLN A 114 8.01 -3.66 -9.94
N GLY A 115 9.35 -3.70 -9.85
CA GLY A 115 10.25 -2.58 -10.09
C GLY A 115 10.31 -1.50 -9.01
N GLU A 116 11.53 -1.18 -8.58
CA GLU A 116 11.85 0.03 -7.83
C GLU A 116 11.11 1.24 -8.42
N ALA A 117 10.30 1.90 -7.60
CA ALA A 117 9.52 3.07 -7.98
C ALA A 117 10.47 4.24 -8.28
N GLN A 118 10.98 4.30 -9.51
CA GLN A 118 11.49 5.54 -10.07
C GLN A 118 10.33 6.54 -10.08
N THR A 119 10.53 7.69 -9.44
CA THR A 119 9.59 8.79 -9.36
C THR A 119 9.46 9.47 -10.73
N SER A 120 8.94 8.75 -11.73
CA SER A 120 8.55 9.35 -12.99
C SER A 120 7.20 10.03 -12.76
N PHE A 121 7.24 11.34 -12.49
CA PHE A 121 6.03 12.14 -12.45
C PHE A 121 5.30 12.00 -13.79
N SER A 122 4.18 11.29 -13.78
CA SER A 122 3.28 11.24 -14.93
C SER A 122 2.81 12.67 -15.21
N ARG A 123 2.88 13.10 -16.48
CA ARG A 123 2.34 14.40 -16.94
C ARG A 123 0.80 14.50 -16.85
N ALA A 124 0.15 13.49 -16.27
CA ALA A 124 -1.27 13.48 -15.98
C ALA A 124 -1.67 14.57 -14.96
N PRO A 125 -2.92 15.06 -15.03
CA PRO A 125 -3.47 15.92 -14.00
C PRO A 125 -3.48 15.20 -12.64
N THR A 126 -3.28 15.95 -11.56
CA THR A 126 -3.31 15.42 -10.18
C THR A 126 -4.51 15.99 -9.44
N LEU A 127 -5.41 15.12 -8.99
CA LEU A 127 -6.51 15.45 -8.11
C LEU A 127 -5.99 15.51 -6.66
N ILE A 128 -6.18 16.63 -5.99
CA ILE A 128 -5.93 16.74 -4.54
C ILE A 128 -7.20 16.32 -3.81
N TRP A 129 -7.09 15.26 -3.00
CA TRP A 129 -8.24 14.72 -2.29
C TRP A 129 -8.31 15.26 -0.86
N CYS A 130 -9.36 16.04 -0.61
CA CYS A 130 -9.67 16.60 0.70
C CYS A 130 -10.66 15.69 1.42
N ASN A 131 -10.20 14.94 2.43
CA ASN A 131 -11.07 14.04 3.17
C ASN A 131 -12.12 14.79 3.99
N PRO A 132 -13.40 14.40 3.91
CA PRO A 132 -14.45 15.00 4.73
C PRO A 132 -14.14 14.77 6.22
N ASN A 133 -14.48 15.76 7.05
CA ASN A 133 -14.26 15.74 8.50
C ASN A 133 -12.82 15.45 8.94
N ALA A 134 -11.83 15.76 8.09
CA ALA A 134 -10.43 15.46 8.33
C ALA A 134 -10.14 13.97 8.61
N ALA A 135 -10.90 13.06 7.99
CA ALA A 135 -10.64 11.63 8.10
C ALA A 135 -9.24 11.26 7.57
N TYR A 136 -8.66 10.20 8.13
CA TYR A 136 -7.37 9.67 7.73
C TYR A 136 -7.39 9.22 6.27
N TYR A 137 -6.43 9.64 5.45
CA TYR A 137 -6.41 9.20 4.07
C TYR A 137 -6.21 7.69 3.91
N GLU A 138 -5.62 7.04 4.90
CA GLU A 138 -5.39 5.60 4.88
C GLU A 138 -6.71 4.82 4.75
N THR A 139 -7.83 5.38 5.20
CA THR A 139 -9.14 4.72 5.05
C THR A 139 -9.67 4.70 3.62
N MET A 140 -9.02 5.41 2.69
CA MET A 140 -9.36 5.38 1.26
C MET A 140 -9.17 4.00 0.63
N VAL A 141 -8.47 3.08 1.30
CA VAL A 141 -8.44 1.65 0.97
C VAL A 141 -9.86 1.08 0.79
N TYR A 142 -10.79 1.49 1.65
CA TYR A 142 -12.18 1.01 1.62
C TYR A 142 -13.01 1.67 0.51
N GLN A 143 -12.51 2.74 -0.10
CA GLN A 143 -13.18 3.48 -1.17
C GLN A 143 -12.52 3.22 -2.53
N GLY A 144 -12.19 1.96 -2.81
CA GLY A 144 -11.53 1.56 -4.07
C GLY A 144 -12.26 2.00 -5.35
N GLY A 145 -13.60 2.08 -5.33
CA GLY A 145 -14.38 2.56 -6.47
C GLY A 145 -14.05 4.00 -6.87
N ILE A 146 -13.85 4.89 -5.89
CA ILE A 146 -13.46 6.30 -6.14
C ILE A 146 -12.04 6.38 -6.69
N LEU A 147 -11.10 5.61 -6.11
CA LEU A 147 -9.72 5.56 -6.60
C LEU A 147 -9.71 5.10 -8.06
N ASN A 148 -10.33 3.96 -8.35
CA ASN A 148 -10.37 3.38 -9.69
C ASN A 148 -11.03 4.32 -10.70
N PHE A 149 -12.10 5.03 -10.32
CA PHE A 149 -12.78 5.99 -11.19
C PHE A 149 -11.86 7.09 -11.72
N TRP A 150 -11.03 7.67 -10.85
CA TRP A 150 -10.12 8.76 -11.24
C TRP A 150 -8.84 8.24 -11.90
N LEU A 151 -8.30 7.12 -11.41
CA LEU A 151 -7.11 6.50 -11.97
C LEU A 151 -7.35 6.01 -13.41
N SER A 152 -8.52 5.42 -13.69
CA SER A 152 -8.88 4.96 -15.05
C SER A 152 -9.04 6.12 -16.03
N ARG A 153 -9.39 7.31 -15.56
CA ARG A 153 -9.45 8.56 -16.35
C ARG A 153 -8.09 9.22 -16.54
N GLY A 154 -7.01 8.59 -16.05
CA GLY A 154 -5.67 9.11 -16.18
C GLY A 154 -5.43 10.33 -15.30
N CYS A 155 -6.05 10.39 -14.12
CA CYS A 155 -5.75 11.37 -13.08
C CYS A 155 -4.92 10.72 -11.98
N ASN A 156 -3.79 11.31 -11.61
CA ASN A 156 -3.11 10.98 -10.35
C ASN A 156 -3.99 11.46 -9.18
N ILE A 157 -3.86 10.85 -8.01
CA ILE A 157 -4.54 11.30 -6.80
C ILE A 157 -3.52 11.58 -5.71
N LEU A 158 -3.55 12.78 -5.13
CA LEU A 158 -2.77 13.12 -3.95
C LEU A 158 -3.67 13.12 -2.73
N PHE A 159 -3.36 12.22 -1.80
CA PHE A 159 -3.96 12.19 -0.48
C PHE A 159 -3.05 12.85 0.54
N PHE A 160 -3.64 13.46 1.57
CA PHE A 160 -2.90 13.97 2.71
C PHE A 160 -3.72 13.91 3.99
N ASN A 161 -3.02 13.82 5.12
CA ASN A 161 -3.61 13.98 6.44
C ASN A 161 -3.50 15.44 6.89
N TYR A 162 -4.58 16.00 7.41
CA TYR A 162 -4.62 17.35 7.97
C TYR A 162 -3.67 17.50 9.17
N ALA A 163 -3.34 18.73 9.55
CA ALA A 163 -2.47 18.99 10.70
C ALA A 163 -3.03 18.37 11.99
N GLY A 164 -2.18 17.61 12.69
CA GLY A 164 -2.58 16.88 13.91
C GLY A 164 -3.31 15.55 13.67
N TYR A 165 -3.45 15.10 12.42
CA TYR A 165 -4.00 13.80 12.07
C TYR A 165 -2.92 12.85 11.51
N GLY A 166 -3.04 11.55 11.79
CA GLY A 166 -2.16 10.53 11.26
C GLY A 166 -0.72 10.77 11.72
N ARG A 167 0.20 10.92 10.77
CA ARG A 167 1.60 11.31 11.04
C ARG A 167 1.88 12.79 10.75
N SER A 168 0.86 13.57 10.40
CA SER A 168 0.99 15.01 10.16
C SER A 168 1.25 15.76 11.47
N SER A 169 2.21 16.68 11.42
CA SER A 169 2.57 17.52 12.57
C SER A 169 1.61 18.72 12.73
N GLY A 170 1.70 19.40 13.87
CA GLY A 170 0.89 20.58 14.17
C GLY A 170 -0.37 20.26 14.97
N LYS A 171 -1.29 21.23 15.05
CA LYS A 171 -2.57 21.12 15.75
C LYS A 171 -3.72 21.35 14.75
N PRO A 172 -4.84 20.61 14.88
CA PRO A 172 -6.00 20.82 14.03
C PRO A 172 -6.64 22.17 14.34
N SER A 173 -6.91 22.95 13.31
CA SER A 173 -7.59 24.24 13.43
C SER A 173 -8.27 24.62 12.11
N PRO A 174 -9.58 24.92 12.10
CA PRO A 174 -10.28 25.38 10.90
C PRO A 174 -9.69 26.65 10.29
N ALA A 175 -9.15 27.55 11.12
CA ALA A 175 -8.58 28.82 10.66
C ALA A 175 -7.41 28.61 9.68
N ARG A 176 -6.67 27.51 9.81
CA ARG A 176 -5.50 27.20 8.97
C ARG A 176 -5.84 26.70 7.56
N VAL A 177 -7.12 26.48 7.25
CA VAL A 177 -7.57 26.12 5.91
C VAL A 177 -7.86 27.36 5.06
N ALA A 178 -8.17 28.49 5.71
CA ALA A 178 -8.51 29.74 5.05
C ALA A 178 -7.30 30.67 4.80
N GLU A 179 -6.13 30.32 5.34
CA GLU A 179 -4.84 31.02 5.17
C GLU A 179 -4.07 30.50 3.96
#